data_AF-A0A7X9KGA7-F1
#
_entry.id   AF-A0A7X9KGA7-F1
#
_cell.length_a   1.000
_cell.length_b   1.000
_cell.length_c   1.000
_cell.angle_alpha   90.00
_cell.angle_beta   90.00
_cell.angle_gamma   90.00
#
_symmetry.space_group_name_H-M   'P 1'
#
loop_
_entity.id
_entity.type
_entity.pdbx_description
1 polymer ?
#
loop_
_entity_poly.entity_id
_entity_poly.type
_entity_poly.pdbx_seq_one_letter_code
_entity_poly.pdbx_strand_id
1 'polypeptide(L)' 'MARISDLLAAGPTYSVEFFPPKHEAGWLSLGRTISELEHLAPDFVSVTYGAGGSTRTRTADLVSWVRR' A
#
# COMPACT_ATOMS: atom_id res chain seq x y z
N MET A 1 3.91 16.97 -1.42
CA MET A 1 3.57 15.62 -0.94
C MET A 1 3.83 15.62 0.56
N ALA A 2 2.87 15.17 1.38
CA ALA A 2 3.04 15.13 2.83
C ALA A 2 4.15 14.12 3.21
N ARG A 3 4.94 14.41 4.26
CA ARG A 3 5.86 13.43 4.84
C ARG A 3 5.15 12.71 5.98
N ILE A 4 5.40 11.41 6.14
CA ILE A 4 4.85 10.63 7.26
C ILE A 4 5.23 11.26 8.61
N SER A 5 6.44 11.82 8.74
CA SER A 5 6.86 12.55 9.95
C SER A 5 5.92 13.69 10.32
N ASP A 6 5.40 14.40 9.32
CA ASP A 6 4.54 15.56 9.53
C ASP A 6 3.12 15.10 9.93
N LEU A 7 2.64 13.98 9.34
CA LEU A 7 1.37 13.35 9.71
C LEU A 7 1.39 12.86 11.16
N LEU A 8 2.46 12.17 11.56
CA LEU A 8 2.63 11.69 12.93
C LEU A 8 2.74 12.82 13.97
N ALA A 9 3.33 13.95 13.58
CA ALA A 9 3.41 15.13 14.44
C ALA A 9 2.05 15.84 14.62
N ALA A 10 1.14 15.69 13.66
CA ALA A 10 -0.19 16.30 13.70
C ALA A 10 -1.19 15.55 14.60
N GLY A 11 -0.96 14.26 14.89
CA GLY A 11 -1.80 13.47 15.78
C GLY A 11 -1.70 11.96 15.51
N PRO A 12 -2.57 11.15 16.17
CA PRO A 12 -2.68 9.74 15.89
C PRO A 12 -3.04 9.48 14.42
N THR A 13 -2.34 8.54 13.79
CA THR A 13 -2.56 8.16 12.39
C THR A 13 -3.10 6.74 12.26
N TYR A 14 -3.82 6.48 11.19
CA TYR A 14 -4.27 5.15 10.75
C TYR A 14 -3.62 4.77 9.42
N SER A 15 -3.07 3.57 9.34
CA SER A 15 -2.37 3.08 8.14
C SER A 15 -2.68 1.62 7.86
N VAL A 16 -2.60 1.23 6.57
CA VAL A 16 -2.81 -0.14 6.09
C VAL A 16 -1.57 -0.63 5.33
N GLU A 17 -1.26 -1.92 5.46
CA GLU A 17 -0.19 -2.57 4.69
C GLU A 17 -0.74 -3.54 3.65
N PHE A 18 -0.18 -3.49 2.43
CA PHE A 18 -0.48 -4.43 1.35
C PHE A 18 0.74 -5.24 0.93
N PHE A 19 0.48 -6.45 0.44
CA PHE A 19 1.50 -7.36 -0.10
C PHE A 19 1.39 -7.42 -1.62
N PRO A 20 2.50 -7.34 -2.38
CA PRO A 20 2.47 -7.42 -3.83
C PRO A 20 2.00 -8.81 -4.32
N PRO A 21 0.88 -8.91 -5.07
CA PRO A 21 0.34 -10.19 -5.50
C PRO A 21 1.24 -10.90 -6.51
N LYS A 22 1.34 -12.23 -6.43
CA LYS A 22 2.14 -13.05 -7.36
C LYS A 22 1.46 -13.30 -8.70
N HIS A 23 0.13 -13.29 -8.74
CA HIS A 23 -0.68 -13.71 -9.88
C HIS A 23 -1.86 -12.74 -10.12
N GLU A 24 -2.40 -12.75 -11.33
CA GLU A 24 -3.46 -11.84 -11.78
C GLU A 24 -4.71 -11.86 -10.89
N ALA A 25 -5.20 -13.04 -10.49
CA ALA A 25 -6.33 -13.16 -9.58
C ALA A 25 -6.10 -12.43 -8.25
N GLY A 26 -4.86 -12.38 -7.77
CA GLY A 26 -4.48 -11.65 -6.57
C GLY A 26 -4.52 -10.12 -6.77
N TRP A 27 -4.20 -9.63 -7.96
CA TRP A 27 -4.34 -8.21 -8.30
C TRP A 27 -5.81 -7.78 -8.33
N LEU A 28 -6.70 -8.61 -8.89
CA LEU A 28 -8.14 -8.37 -8.86
C LEU A 28 -8.68 -8.34 -7.43
N SER A 29 -8.21 -9.27 -6.58
CA SER A 29 -8.59 -9.26 -5.16
C SER A 29 -8.10 -8.02 -4.43
N LEU A 30 -6.85 -7.63 -4.68
CA LEU A 30 -6.25 -6.44 -4.07
C LEU A 30 -7.03 -5.17 -4.47
N GLY A 31 -7.44 -5.04 -5.73
CA GLY A 31 -8.29 -3.92 -6.18
C GLY A 31 -9.60 -3.83 -5.44
N ARG A 32 -10.30 -4.96 -5.25
CA ARG A 32 -11.53 -4.98 -4.45
C ARG A 32 -11.26 -4.59 -3.00
N THR A 33 -10.24 -5.15 -2.38
CA THR A 33 -9.89 -4.82 -0.98
C THR A 33 -9.53 -3.36 -0.81
N ILE A 34 -8.78 -2.76 -1.74
CA ILE A 34 -8.47 -1.32 -1.68
C ILE A 34 -9.75 -0.49 -1.79
N SER A 35 -10.63 -0.80 -2.75
CA SER A 35 -11.91 -0.10 -2.90
C SER A 35 -12.79 -0.23 -1.64
N GLU A 36 -12.79 -1.41 -1.01
CA GLU A 36 -13.50 -1.65 0.25
C GLU A 36 -12.88 -0.87 1.41
N LEU A 37 -11.57 -0.66 1.46
CA LEU A 37 -10.89 0.04 2.56
C LEU A 37 -10.76 1.55 2.37
N GLU A 38 -11.02 2.07 1.16
CA GLU A 38 -10.86 3.48 0.81
C GLU A 38 -11.65 4.42 1.73
N HIS A 39 -12.86 4.01 2.13
CA HIS A 39 -13.72 4.77 3.04
C HIS A 39 -13.15 4.95 4.46
N LEU A 40 -12.15 4.14 4.86
CA LEU A 40 -11.47 4.29 6.14
C LEU A 40 -10.46 5.44 6.13
N ALA A 41 -10.18 6.03 4.97
CA ALA A 41 -9.30 7.17 4.78
C ALA A 41 -7.95 7.04 5.52
N PRO A 42 -7.14 5.99 5.25
CA PRO A 42 -5.83 5.84 5.87
C PRO A 42 -4.91 7.02 5.50
N ASP A 43 -4.18 7.53 6.49
CA ASP A 43 -3.25 8.66 6.31
C ASP A 43 -2.09 8.31 5.38
N PHE A 44 -1.70 7.03 5.38
CA PHE A 44 -0.72 6.45 4.46
C PHE A 44 -0.90 4.94 4.37
N VAL A 45 -0.31 4.35 3.34
CA VAL A 45 -0.25 2.89 3.16
C VAL A 45 1.18 2.45 2.93
N SER A 46 1.50 1.23 3.36
CA SER A 46 2.77 0.57 3.07
C SER A 46 2.58 -0.56 2.07
N VAL A 47 3.66 -0.86 1.33
CA VAL A 47 3.75 -2.05 0.49
C VAL A 47 4.94 -2.85 0.92
N THR A 48 4.72 -4.12 1.29
CA THR A 48 5.78 -4.99 1.78
C THR A 48 6.86 -5.21 0.72
N TYR A 49 8.11 -5.27 1.18
CA TYR A 49 9.27 -5.64 0.36
C TYR A 49 9.81 -7.01 0.80
N GLY A 50 9.75 -7.99 -0.09
CA GLY A 50 10.14 -9.36 0.21
C GLY A 50 11.62 -9.48 0.57
N ALA A 51 11.91 -10.40 1.50
CA ALA A 51 13.27 -10.67 1.96
C ALA A 51 14.23 -10.90 0.78
N GLY A 52 15.44 -10.34 0.88
CA GLY A 52 16.46 -10.40 -0.17
C GLY A 52 16.05 -9.75 -1.50
N GLY A 53 14.96 -8.98 -1.55
CA GLY A 53 14.45 -8.39 -2.79
C GLY A 53 13.61 -9.33 -3.65
N SER A 54 13.12 -10.44 -3.10
CA SER A 54 12.32 -11.46 -3.82
C SER A 54 11.04 -10.93 -4.46
N THR A 55 10.55 -9.76 -4.04
CA THR A 55 9.38 -9.10 -4.63
C THR A 55 9.68 -7.72 -5.22
N ARG A 56 10.95 -7.31 -5.37
CA ARG A 56 11.34 -5.94 -5.73
C ARG A 56 10.51 -5.34 -6.86
N THR A 57 10.40 -6.05 -7.99
CA THR A 57 9.64 -5.60 -9.15
C THR A 57 8.16 -5.45 -8.82
N ARG A 58 7.53 -6.49 -8.26
CA ARG A 58 6.09 -6.44 -7.92
C ARG A 58 5.77 -5.40 -6.85
N THR A 59 6.68 -5.15 -5.90
CA THR A 59 6.56 -4.05 -4.93
C THR A 59 6.53 -2.72 -5.66
N ALA A 60 7.44 -2.47 -6.62
CA ALA A 60 7.46 -1.24 -7.41
C ALA A 60 6.20 -1.08 -8.29
N ASP A 61 5.73 -2.18 -8.89
CA ASP A 61 4.50 -2.20 -9.68
C ASP A 61 3.29 -1.80 -8.82
N LEU A 62 3.18 -2.38 -7.62
CA LEU A 62 2.08 -2.10 -6.70
C LEU A 62 2.13 -0.65 -6.21
N VAL A 63 3.30 -0.15 -5.80
CA VAL A 63 3.48 1.26 -5.41
C VAL A 63 3.04 2.20 -6.54
N SER A 64 3.40 1.88 -7.78
CA SER A 64 3.05 2.70 -8.94
C SER A 64 1.55 2.67 -9.28
N TRP A 65 0.87 1.59 -8.92
CA TRP A 65 -0.57 1.44 -9.15
C TRP A 65 -1.39 2.14 -8.06
N VAL A 66 -1.02 2.03 -6.78
CA VAL A 66 -1.74 2.66 -5.66
C VAL A 66 -1.54 4.18 -5.59
N ARG A 67 -0.43 4.70 -6.13
CA ARG A 67 -0.14 6.14 -6.14
C ARG A 67 -0.94 6.94 -7.19
N ARG A 68 -1.58 6.25 -8.14
CA ARG A 68 -2.40 6.89 -9.18
C ARG A 68 -3.73 7.32 -8.63
#